data_AF-A0A2V8QUI5-F1
#
_entry.id   AF-A0A2V8QUI5-F1
#
_cell.length_a   1.000
_cell.length_b   1.000
_cell.length_c   1.000
_cell.angle_alpha   90.00
_cell.angle_beta   90.00
_cell.angle_gamma   90.00
#
_symmetry.space_group_name_H-M   'P 1'
#
loop_
_entity.id
_entity.type
_entity.pdbx_description
1 polymer ?
#
loop_
_entity_poly.entity_id
_entity_poly.type
_entity_poly.pdbx_seq_one_letter_code
_entity_poly.pdbx_strand_id
1 'polypeptide(L)'
;MVATMEREKINVNTVLLDPDQKSPRAQEFEEKLAARIVGQERAVRRMSGLYQIFLAGMNPPNRPVGTMLFLGPTGSGKTRVVEAAAEVLFGDPNAVIKIDCAEFQHSHEIAKLIGSPPGYLGHRETSPMLTQENLDRYHNEESKLSLVLFDEIEKASDSLWQLLLGILDKATLTLGDNRRVDFSKTMVVMTSNLGAREMSELISGGIGFAPAKGGKNPNDTEVDQKIYRTAVEAA
;
A
#
# COMPACT_ATOMS: atom_id res chain seq x y z
N MET A 1 50.44 -36.84 -2.36
CA MET A 1 50.33 -36.84 -0.89
C MET A 1 48.94 -36.33 -0.56
N VAL A 2 48.14 -37.20 0.05
CA VAL A 2 46.71 -37.09 0.27
C VAL A 2 46.42 -36.04 1.33
N ALA A 3 45.40 -35.22 1.13
CA ALA A 3 44.69 -34.56 2.22
C ALA A 3 43.20 -34.55 1.88
N THR A 4 42.59 -35.72 2.00
CA THR A 4 41.15 -35.88 2.15
C THR A 4 40.76 -35.15 3.44
N MET A 5 40.21 -33.95 3.35
CA MET A 5 39.56 -33.31 4.49
C MET A 5 38.28 -34.09 4.77
N GLU A 6 38.32 -34.92 5.81
CA GLU A 6 37.13 -35.51 6.41
C GLU A 6 36.14 -34.38 6.74
N ARG A 7 34.94 -34.46 6.16
CA ARG A 7 33.81 -33.66 6.61
C ARG A 7 33.42 -34.18 7.99
N GLU A 8 33.94 -33.55 9.04
CA GLU A 8 33.38 -33.68 10.38
C GLU A 8 31.87 -33.41 10.30
N LYS A 9 31.08 -34.37 10.80
CA LYS A 9 29.64 -34.21 10.97
C LYS A 9 29.42 -33.15 12.04
N ILE A 10 29.31 -31.91 11.61
CA ILE A 10 28.81 -30.81 12.42
C ILE A 10 27.34 -31.13 12.72
N ASN A 11 27.11 -31.78 13.86
CA ASN A 11 25.78 -32.00 14.43
C ASN A 11 25.34 -30.72 15.12
N VAL A 12 25.11 -29.68 14.33
CA VAL A 12 24.47 -28.45 14.77
C VAL A 12 23.08 -28.50 14.19
N ASN A 13 22.06 -28.30 15.01
CA ASN A 13 20.71 -27.94 14.57
C ASN A 13 20.79 -26.60 13.82
N THR A 14 21.37 -26.60 12.63
CA THR A 14 21.43 -25.44 11.75
C THR A 14 20.05 -25.29 11.15
N VAL A 15 19.25 -24.40 11.74
CA VAL A 15 18.04 -23.91 11.09
C VAL A 15 18.50 -23.08 9.91
N LEU A 16 18.18 -23.54 8.70
CA LEU A 16 18.43 -22.79 7.48
C LEU A 16 17.44 -21.64 7.44
N LEU A 17 17.93 -20.40 7.63
CA LEU A 17 17.09 -19.21 7.56
C LEU A 17 16.79 -18.94 6.08
N ASP A 18 15.51 -19.02 5.72
CA ASP A 18 15.02 -18.65 4.40
C ASP A 18 14.46 -17.21 4.46
N PRO A 19 15.10 -16.23 3.80
CA PRO A 19 14.63 -14.84 3.81
C PRO A 19 13.28 -14.66 3.10
N ASP A 20 12.87 -15.61 2.26
CA ASP A 20 11.58 -15.60 1.56
C ASP A 20 10.48 -16.32 2.37
N GLN A 21 10.83 -16.98 3.47
CA GLN A 21 9.88 -17.68 4.32
C GLN A 21 9.04 -16.68 5.12
N LYS A 22 7.72 -16.74 4.90
CA LYS A 22 6.72 -15.97 5.65
C LYS A 22 6.30 -16.69 6.92
N SER A 23 5.84 -15.92 7.91
CA SER A 23 5.16 -16.50 9.06
C SER A 23 3.88 -17.22 8.63
N PRO A 24 3.41 -18.24 9.37
CA PRO A 24 2.19 -18.96 9.03
C PRO A 24 0.98 -18.04 8.80
N ARG A 25 0.83 -16.99 9.63
CA ARG A 25 -0.25 -15.99 9.49
C ARG A 25 -0.12 -15.15 8.22
N ALA A 26 1.08 -14.73 7.84
CA ALA A 26 1.30 -13.95 6.62
C ALA A 26 1.15 -14.80 5.34
N GLN A 27 1.53 -16.08 5.41
CA GLN A 27 1.31 -17.05 4.34
C GLN A 27 -0.19 -17.32 4.15
N GLU A 28 -0.92 -17.60 5.24
CA GLU A 28 -2.36 -17.80 5.20
C GLU A 28 -3.10 -16.58 4.63
N PHE A 29 -2.68 -15.37 5.03
CA PHE A 29 -3.19 -14.12 4.47
C PHE A 29 -2.97 -14.03 2.95
N GLU A 30 -1.76 -14.36 2.48
CA GLU A 30 -1.44 -14.36 1.05
C GLU A 30 -2.27 -15.35 0.25
N GLU A 31 -2.40 -16.59 0.74
CA GLU A 31 -3.17 -17.65 0.08
C GLU A 31 -4.65 -17.26 -0.03
N LYS A 32 -5.25 -16.76 1.07
CA LYS A 32 -6.64 -16.29 1.08
C LYS A 32 -6.87 -15.08 0.16
N LEU A 33 -5.89 -14.19 0.06
CA LEU A 33 -5.97 -13.02 -0.80
C LEU A 33 -5.79 -13.41 -2.29
N ALA A 34 -4.84 -14.29 -2.60
CA ALA A 34 -4.60 -14.82 -3.95
C ALA A 34 -5.83 -15.59 -4.47
N ALA A 35 -6.52 -16.33 -3.62
CA ALA A 35 -7.76 -17.02 -4.00
C ALA A 35 -8.91 -16.07 -4.41
N ARG A 36 -8.85 -14.79 -4.00
CA ARG A 36 -9.89 -13.77 -4.29
C ARG A 36 -9.53 -12.85 -5.45
N ILE A 37 -8.27 -12.80 -5.85
CA ILE A 37 -7.72 -11.79 -6.75
C ILE A 37 -7.02 -12.48 -7.93
N VAL A 38 -7.48 -12.19 -9.14
CA VAL A 38 -6.92 -12.75 -10.38
C VAL A 38 -6.05 -11.70 -11.08
N GLY A 39 -4.84 -12.07 -11.49
CA GLY A 39 -3.97 -11.23 -12.33
C GLY A 39 -3.28 -10.07 -11.61
N GLN A 40 -3.24 -10.10 -10.27
CA GLN A 40 -2.55 -9.09 -9.44
C GLN A 40 -1.58 -9.74 -8.44
N GLU A 41 -0.88 -10.80 -8.84
CA GLU A 41 -0.01 -11.61 -7.98
C GLU A 41 1.11 -10.79 -7.33
N ARG A 42 1.53 -9.69 -7.98
CA ARG A 42 2.52 -8.75 -7.44
C ARG A 42 1.93 -7.92 -6.31
N ALA A 43 0.72 -7.38 -6.47
CA ALA A 43 0.05 -6.61 -5.43
C ALA A 43 -0.25 -7.49 -4.21
N VAL A 44 -0.73 -8.72 -4.43
CA VAL A 44 -0.97 -9.72 -3.37
C VAL A 44 0.31 -10.01 -2.59
N ARG A 45 1.43 -10.30 -3.27
CA ARG A 45 2.73 -10.53 -2.64
C ARG A 45 3.22 -9.34 -1.82
N ARG A 46 3.06 -8.11 -2.34
CA ARG A 46 3.48 -6.88 -1.65
C ARG A 46 2.63 -6.58 -0.41
N MET A 47 1.30 -6.75 -0.50
CA MET A 47 0.39 -6.65 0.64
C MET A 47 0.79 -7.64 1.75
N SER A 48 1.03 -8.90 1.39
CA SER A 48 1.47 -9.93 2.33
C SER A 48 2.83 -9.61 2.96
N GLY A 49 3.77 -9.05 2.18
CA GLY A 49 5.05 -8.57 2.70
C GLY A 49 4.92 -7.48 3.77
N LEU A 50 4.06 -6.48 3.55
CA LEU A 50 3.78 -5.47 4.57
C LEU A 50 3.11 -6.07 5.80
N TYR A 51 2.20 -7.03 5.62
CA TYR A 51 1.56 -7.72 6.73
C TYR A 51 2.57 -8.55 7.54
N GLN A 52 3.54 -9.19 6.89
CA GLN A 52 4.65 -9.86 7.55
C GLN A 52 5.49 -8.88 8.39
N ILE A 53 5.80 -7.68 7.87
CA ILE A 53 6.53 -6.64 8.62
C ILE A 53 5.75 -6.20 9.86
N PHE A 54 4.43 -6.00 9.71
CA PHE A 54 3.53 -5.69 10.81
C PHE A 54 3.53 -6.79 11.89
N LEU A 55 3.35 -8.04 11.49
CA LEU A 55 3.34 -9.19 12.41
C LEU A 55 4.68 -9.35 13.15
N ALA A 56 5.78 -9.00 12.51
CA ALA A 56 7.11 -9.03 13.12
C ALA A 56 7.41 -7.82 14.02
N GLY A 57 6.55 -6.80 14.03
CA GLY A 57 6.80 -5.55 14.76
C GLY A 57 8.04 -4.79 14.27
N MET A 58 8.43 -5.00 13.00
CA MET A 58 9.63 -4.40 12.40
C MET A 58 9.33 -3.09 11.66
N ASN A 59 8.12 -2.53 11.81
CA ASN A 59 7.81 -1.22 11.24
C ASN A 59 8.47 -0.08 12.04
N PRO A 60 8.95 0.98 11.38
CA PRO A 60 9.47 2.15 12.08
C PRO A 60 8.35 2.81 12.90
N PRO A 61 8.61 3.28 14.14
CA PRO A 61 7.57 3.88 14.99
C PRO A 61 7.00 5.18 14.42
N ASN A 62 7.77 5.89 13.59
CA ASN A 62 7.39 7.18 13.02
C ASN A 62 6.94 7.08 11.55
N ARG A 63 6.62 5.88 11.07
CA ARG A 63 6.13 5.66 9.70
C ARG A 63 4.93 4.73 9.70
N PRO A 64 4.02 4.86 8.73
CA PRO A 64 3.01 3.85 8.50
C PRO A 64 3.66 2.47 8.33
N VAL A 65 2.91 1.41 8.64
CA VAL A 65 3.34 0.01 8.46
C VAL A 65 3.92 -0.22 7.07
N GLY A 66 3.28 0.40 6.09
CA GLY A 66 3.84 0.55 4.76
C GLY A 66 2.92 1.34 3.86
N THR A 67 3.49 1.76 2.73
CA THR A 67 2.80 2.56 1.75
C THR A 67 2.93 1.92 0.38
N MET A 68 1.84 1.86 -0.37
CA MET A 68 1.83 1.34 -1.74
C MET A 68 1.10 2.31 -2.66
N LEU A 69 1.57 2.39 -3.90
CA LEU A 69 0.89 3.07 -5.00
C LEU A 69 0.59 2.04 -6.08
N PHE A 70 -0.69 1.78 -6.33
CA PHE A 70 -1.14 0.92 -7.41
C PHE A 70 -1.40 1.77 -8.64
N LEU A 71 -0.70 1.46 -9.74
CA LEU A 71 -0.85 2.13 -11.03
C LEU A 71 -1.50 1.17 -12.03
N GLY A 72 -2.39 1.68 -12.88
CA GLY A 72 -3.03 0.89 -13.93
C GLY A 72 -4.33 1.50 -14.43
N PRO A 73 -4.93 1.00 -15.52
CA PRO A 73 -6.21 1.47 -16.02
C PRO A 73 -7.35 1.26 -15.00
N THR A 74 -8.46 1.95 -15.20
CA THR A 74 -9.70 1.70 -14.45
C THR A 74 -10.17 0.26 -14.69
N GLY A 75 -10.80 -0.35 -13.68
CA GLY A 75 -11.30 -1.73 -13.78
C GLY A 75 -10.23 -2.82 -13.67
N SER A 76 -8.94 -2.51 -13.50
CA SER A 76 -7.87 -3.52 -13.32
C SER A 76 -7.85 -4.19 -11.94
N GLY A 77 -8.73 -3.77 -11.02
CA GLY A 77 -8.88 -4.37 -9.70
C GLY A 77 -8.02 -3.74 -8.59
N LYS A 78 -7.38 -2.58 -8.80
CA LYS A 78 -6.55 -1.89 -7.79
C LYS A 78 -7.25 -1.74 -6.43
N THR A 79 -8.43 -1.13 -6.43
CA THR A 79 -9.29 -0.96 -5.24
C THR A 79 -9.72 -2.32 -4.66
N ARG A 80 -10.07 -3.27 -5.53
CA ARG A 80 -10.52 -4.62 -5.13
C ARG A 80 -9.46 -5.40 -4.37
N VAL A 81 -8.16 -5.25 -4.68
CA VAL A 81 -7.08 -5.88 -3.90
C VAL A 81 -7.12 -5.43 -2.44
N VAL A 82 -7.37 -4.15 -2.19
CA VAL A 82 -7.41 -3.57 -0.84
C VAL A 82 -8.66 -4.02 -0.10
N GLU A 83 -9.82 -3.98 -0.76
CA GLU A 83 -11.09 -4.46 -0.19
C GLU A 83 -11.03 -5.97 0.11
N ALA A 84 -10.37 -6.77 -0.73
CA ALA A 84 -10.16 -8.19 -0.47
C ALA A 84 -9.21 -8.42 0.72
N ALA A 85 -8.17 -7.59 0.87
CA ALA A 85 -7.30 -7.66 2.03
C ALA A 85 -8.06 -7.30 3.33
N ALA A 86 -8.94 -6.30 3.29
CA ALA A 86 -9.82 -5.95 4.40
C ALA A 86 -10.74 -7.12 4.77
N GLU A 87 -11.35 -7.75 3.77
CA GLU A 87 -12.19 -8.94 3.94
C GLU A 87 -11.42 -10.10 4.60
N VAL A 88 -10.17 -10.35 4.18
CA VAL A 88 -9.34 -11.43 4.74
C VAL A 88 -8.89 -11.13 6.18
N LEU A 89 -8.57 -9.88 6.50
CA LEU A 89 -8.04 -9.48 7.81
C LEU A 89 -9.13 -9.24 8.86
N PHE A 90 -10.27 -8.71 8.44
CA PHE A 90 -11.31 -8.21 9.34
C PHE A 90 -12.69 -8.83 9.10
N GLY A 91 -12.84 -9.65 8.06
CA GLY A 91 -14.12 -10.29 7.70
C GLY A 91 -15.11 -9.36 7.00
N ASP A 92 -14.74 -8.12 6.71
CA ASP A 92 -15.59 -7.12 6.05
C ASP A 92 -14.80 -6.39 4.94
N PRO A 93 -15.23 -6.43 3.67
CA PRO A 93 -14.56 -5.68 2.60
C PRO A 93 -14.62 -4.16 2.81
N ASN A 94 -15.54 -3.66 3.64
CA ASN A 94 -15.66 -2.26 4.00
C ASN A 94 -14.78 -1.88 5.19
N ALA A 95 -13.98 -2.80 5.74
CA ALA A 95 -13.00 -2.53 6.79
C ALA A 95 -11.75 -1.81 6.27
N VAL A 96 -11.98 -0.77 5.47
CA VAL A 96 -11.01 0.14 4.88
C VAL A 96 -11.57 1.54 4.92
N ILE A 97 -10.77 2.51 5.38
CA ILE A 97 -11.13 3.92 5.25
C ILE A 97 -10.80 4.33 3.82
N LYS A 98 -11.84 4.42 2.98
CA LYS A 98 -11.70 4.78 1.58
C LYS A 98 -11.96 6.27 1.36
N ILE A 99 -11.01 6.96 0.77
CA ILE A 99 -11.06 8.37 0.42
C ILE A 99 -10.99 8.44 -1.10
N ASP A 100 -12.09 8.86 -1.73
CA ASP A 100 -12.11 9.18 -3.16
C ASP A 100 -11.51 10.58 -3.35
N CYS A 101 -10.29 10.65 -3.90
CA CYS A 101 -9.59 11.91 -4.07
C CYS A 101 -10.24 12.83 -5.10
N ALA A 102 -11.17 12.32 -5.93
CA ALA A 102 -11.96 13.15 -6.83
C ALA A 102 -12.95 14.07 -6.07
N GLU A 103 -13.32 13.75 -4.83
CA GLU A 103 -14.13 14.61 -3.95
C GLU A 103 -13.32 15.69 -3.21
N PHE A 104 -12.01 15.75 -3.44
CA PHE A 104 -11.06 16.65 -2.76
C PHE A 104 -10.20 17.44 -3.75
N GLN A 105 -10.80 17.87 -4.85
CA GLN A 105 -10.17 18.70 -5.89
C GLN A 105 -9.93 20.14 -5.43
N HIS A 106 -10.63 20.58 -4.38
CA HIS A 106 -10.49 21.91 -3.83
C HIS A 106 -10.01 21.88 -2.37
N SER A 107 -9.10 22.79 -2.01
CA SER A 107 -8.47 22.81 -0.68
C SER A 107 -9.44 22.91 0.50
N HIS A 108 -10.62 23.52 0.32
CA HIS A 108 -11.62 23.64 1.38
C HIS A 108 -12.32 22.30 1.69
N GLU A 109 -12.32 21.34 0.75
CA GLU A 109 -12.97 20.04 0.92
C GLU A 109 -12.22 19.16 1.92
N ILE A 110 -10.93 19.43 2.16
CA ILE A 110 -10.09 18.73 3.14
C ILE A 110 -10.63 18.86 4.56
N ALA A 111 -11.41 19.90 4.85
CA ALA A 111 -12.12 20.02 6.13
C ALA A 111 -13.02 18.81 6.42
N LYS A 112 -13.50 18.06 5.41
CA LYS A 112 -14.21 16.78 5.62
C LYS A 112 -13.29 15.69 6.19
N LEU A 113 -11.99 15.71 5.84
CA LEU A 113 -11.01 14.74 6.33
C LEU A 113 -10.49 15.10 7.72
N ILE A 114 -10.13 16.38 7.95
CA ILE A 114 -9.44 16.82 9.17
C ILE A 114 -10.30 17.65 10.13
N GLY A 115 -11.49 18.08 9.71
CA GLY A 115 -12.32 19.03 10.44
C GLY A 115 -11.95 20.47 10.17
N SER A 116 -12.93 21.37 10.26
CA SER A 116 -12.67 22.81 10.24
C SER A 116 -11.95 23.24 11.54
N PRO A 117 -11.07 24.25 11.51
CA PRO A 117 -10.50 24.82 12.74
C PRO A 117 -11.55 25.50 13.62
N PRO A 118 -11.31 25.64 14.94
CA PRO A 118 -12.18 26.42 15.83
C PRO A 118 -12.41 27.84 15.28
N GLY A 119 -13.69 28.26 15.22
CA GLY A 119 -14.07 29.58 14.70
C GLY A 119 -14.44 29.62 13.21
N TYR A 120 -14.30 28.50 12.48
CA TYR A 120 -14.79 28.37 11.10
C TYR A 120 -16.17 27.71 11.05
N LEU A 121 -16.96 28.06 10.03
CA LEU A 121 -18.22 27.39 9.72
C LEU A 121 -17.99 25.88 9.55
N GLY A 122 -18.89 25.07 10.12
CA GLY A 122 -18.82 23.60 10.04
C GLY A 122 -17.96 22.91 11.11
N HIS A 123 -17.25 23.63 11.99
CA HIS A 123 -16.39 23.04 13.04
C HIS A 123 -17.12 22.03 13.95
N ARG A 124 -18.41 22.23 14.22
CA ARG A 124 -19.24 21.31 15.03
C ARG A 124 -20.10 20.34 14.20
N GLU A 125 -20.19 20.58 12.90
CA GLU A 125 -21.14 19.87 12.01
C GLU A 125 -20.43 18.83 11.15
N THR A 126 -19.15 19.01 10.86
CA THR A 126 -18.34 18.07 10.08
C THR A 126 -17.46 17.24 11.01
N SER A 127 -17.85 16.00 11.27
CA SER A 127 -16.99 15.04 11.97
C SER A 127 -15.82 14.66 11.05
N PRO A 128 -14.56 14.88 11.46
CA PRO A 128 -13.42 14.53 10.62
C PRO A 128 -13.42 13.05 10.28
N MET A 129 -13.15 12.70 9.03
CA MET A 129 -13.08 11.30 8.61
C MET A 129 -11.81 10.60 9.14
N LEU A 130 -10.67 11.29 9.18
CA LEU A 130 -9.38 10.72 9.58
C LEU A 130 -9.12 10.83 11.09
N THR A 131 -10.11 10.54 11.93
CA THR A 131 -9.93 10.47 13.40
C THR A 131 -9.25 9.17 13.82
N GLN A 132 -8.64 9.18 15.01
CA GLN A 132 -8.10 7.96 15.64
C GLN A 132 -9.18 6.88 15.81
N GLU A 133 -10.38 7.30 16.25
CA GLU A 133 -11.53 6.41 16.41
C GLU A 133 -11.91 5.70 15.10
N ASN A 134 -11.89 6.43 13.97
CA ASN A 134 -12.17 5.82 12.68
C ASN A 134 -11.05 4.88 12.23
N LEU A 135 -9.78 5.24 12.43
CA LEU A 135 -8.65 4.36 12.11
C LEU A 135 -8.69 3.05 12.90
N ASP A 136 -9.03 3.13 14.19
CA ASP A 136 -9.03 1.99 15.10
C ASP A 136 -10.35 1.20 15.04
N ARG A 137 -11.35 1.66 14.28
CA ARG A 137 -12.71 1.09 14.21
C ARG A 137 -12.74 -0.41 13.98
N TYR A 138 -11.86 -0.91 13.11
CA TYR A 138 -11.82 -2.32 12.70
C TYR A 138 -10.74 -3.13 13.44
N HIS A 139 -10.07 -2.54 14.44
CA HIS A 139 -9.12 -3.26 15.26
C HIS A 139 -9.83 -4.34 16.08
N ASN A 140 -9.34 -5.57 16.00
CA ASN A 140 -9.83 -6.70 16.79
C ASN A 140 -8.72 -7.24 17.70
N GLU A 141 -8.95 -8.34 18.42
CA GLU A 141 -7.93 -8.95 19.28
C GLU A 141 -6.76 -9.53 18.49
N GLU A 142 -7.01 -9.97 17.26
CA GLU A 142 -6.04 -10.64 16.41
C GLU A 142 -5.11 -9.68 15.64
N SER A 143 -5.60 -8.47 15.32
CA SER A 143 -4.92 -7.49 14.50
C SER A 143 -5.32 -6.06 14.88
N LYS A 144 -4.32 -5.26 15.26
CA LYS A 144 -4.42 -3.80 15.49
C LYS A 144 -3.93 -3.01 14.28
N LEU A 145 -4.27 -3.48 13.09
CA LEU A 145 -3.89 -2.90 11.80
C LEU A 145 -5.06 -2.09 11.23
N SER A 146 -4.78 -0.97 10.59
CA SER A 146 -5.76 -0.19 9.83
C SER A 146 -5.40 -0.17 8.35
N LEU A 147 -6.41 -0.18 7.48
CA LEU A 147 -6.25 0.04 6.04
C LEU A 147 -6.84 1.39 5.66
N VAL A 148 -6.06 2.24 5.01
CA VAL A 148 -6.51 3.51 4.44
C VAL A 148 -6.23 3.50 2.96
N LEU A 149 -7.26 3.75 2.15
CA LEU A 149 -7.20 3.78 0.70
C LEU A 149 -7.47 5.19 0.18
N PHE A 150 -6.52 5.77 -0.54
CA PHE A 150 -6.70 6.98 -1.33
C PHE A 150 -6.87 6.58 -2.80
N ASP A 151 -8.11 6.61 -3.29
CA ASP A 151 -8.46 6.25 -4.67
C ASP A 151 -8.30 7.48 -5.59
N GLU A 152 -7.85 7.26 -6.83
CA GLU A 152 -7.65 8.32 -7.85
C GLU A 152 -6.80 9.51 -7.38
N ILE A 153 -5.63 9.23 -6.78
CA ILE A 153 -4.79 10.26 -6.15
C ILE A 153 -4.35 11.39 -7.10
N GLU A 154 -4.36 11.16 -8.41
CA GLU A 154 -4.09 12.19 -9.43
C GLU A 154 -5.14 13.32 -9.47
N LYS A 155 -6.31 13.11 -8.88
CA LYS A 155 -7.38 14.11 -8.78
C LYS A 155 -7.29 14.97 -7.51
N ALA A 156 -6.46 14.58 -6.56
CA ALA A 156 -6.30 15.28 -5.28
C ALA A 156 -5.80 16.72 -5.48
N SER A 157 -6.31 17.65 -4.67
CA SER A 157 -5.73 18.98 -4.53
C SER A 157 -4.33 18.95 -3.90
N ASP A 158 -3.53 20.00 -4.16
CA ASP A 158 -2.20 20.16 -3.57
C ASP A 158 -2.22 20.09 -2.03
N SER A 159 -3.28 20.63 -1.42
CA SER A 159 -3.45 20.61 0.02
C SER A 159 -3.66 19.17 0.55
N LEU A 160 -4.33 18.29 -0.21
CA LEU A 160 -4.49 16.88 0.16
C LEU A 160 -3.17 16.13 -0.03
N TRP A 161 -2.41 16.45 -1.08
CA TRP A 161 -1.05 15.94 -1.26
C TRP A 161 -0.12 16.30 -0.10
N GLN A 162 -0.12 17.56 0.36
CA GLN A 162 0.69 18.00 1.50
C GLN A 162 0.33 17.26 2.79
N LEU A 163 -0.97 17.07 3.03
CA LEU A 163 -1.48 16.29 4.16
C LEU A 163 -0.96 14.85 4.08
N LEU A 164 -1.12 14.21 2.91
CA LEU A 164 -0.69 12.84 2.68
C LEU A 164 0.82 12.68 2.87
N LEU A 165 1.64 13.57 2.31
CA LEU A 165 3.09 13.57 2.50
C LEU A 165 3.47 13.65 3.98
N GLY A 166 2.75 14.46 4.77
CA GLY A 166 2.94 14.52 6.22
C GLY A 166 2.66 13.18 6.92
N ILE A 167 1.59 12.48 6.52
CA ILE A 167 1.26 11.14 7.02
C ILE A 167 2.35 10.14 6.64
N LEU A 168 2.81 10.16 5.39
CA LEU A 168 3.82 9.21 4.89
C LEU A 168 5.18 9.39 5.58
N ASP A 169 5.55 10.63 5.93
CA ASP A 169 6.84 10.93 6.57
C ASP A 169 6.83 10.64 8.08
N LYS A 170 5.76 11.05 8.78
CA LYS A 170 5.73 11.07 10.25
C LYS A 170 4.74 10.11 10.90
N ALA A 171 3.91 9.43 10.10
CA ALA A 171 2.77 8.64 10.59
C ALA A 171 1.84 9.42 11.53
N THR A 172 1.78 10.75 11.40
CA THR A 172 0.92 11.57 12.24
C THR A 172 0.14 12.57 11.42
N LEU A 173 -1.11 12.77 11.79
CA LEU A 173 -1.98 13.81 11.26
C LEU A 173 -2.46 14.70 12.41
N THR A 174 -2.55 16.01 12.17
CA THR A 174 -3.16 16.95 13.12
C THR A 174 -4.52 17.38 12.58
N LEU A 175 -5.57 17.16 13.37
CA LEU A 175 -6.93 17.57 13.03
C LEU A 175 -7.13 19.07 13.24
N GLY A 176 -8.20 19.63 12.67
CA GLY A 176 -8.55 21.04 12.81
C GLY A 176 -8.76 21.47 14.26
N ASP A 177 -9.15 20.55 15.15
CA ASP A 177 -9.29 20.77 16.59
C ASP A 177 -7.99 20.56 17.39
N ASN A 178 -6.84 20.44 16.71
CA ASN A 178 -5.51 20.18 17.25
C ASN A 178 -5.29 18.80 17.88
N ARG A 179 -6.24 17.86 17.76
CA ARG A 179 -5.97 16.47 18.16
C ARG A 179 -5.01 15.82 17.16
N ARG A 180 -4.11 14.98 17.69
CA ARG A 180 -3.20 14.16 16.88
C ARG A 180 -3.81 12.80 16.62
N VAL A 181 -3.54 12.29 15.43
CA VAL A 181 -3.96 10.97 14.96
C VAL A 181 -2.72 10.19 14.54
N ASP A 182 -2.60 8.96 14.99
CA ASP A 182 -1.47 8.06 14.79
C ASP A 182 -1.78 7.06 13.66
N PHE A 183 -0.92 7.07 12.63
CA PHE A 183 -0.94 6.18 11.47
C PHE A 183 0.15 5.10 11.55
N SER A 184 0.88 4.96 12.67
CA SER A 184 1.99 4.01 12.84
C SER A 184 1.57 2.55 12.63
N LYS A 185 0.29 2.25 12.87
CA LYS A 185 -0.33 0.93 12.64
C LYS A 185 -1.23 0.90 11.41
N THR A 186 -0.95 1.75 10.42
CA THR A 186 -1.76 1.86 9.20
C THR A 186 -0.98 1.41 7.97
N MET A 187 -1.60 0.61 7.11
CA MET A 187 -1.16 0.48 5.72
C MET A 187 -1.90 1.52 4.88
N VAL A 188 -1.12 2.37 4.22
CA VAL A 188 -1.64 3.41 3.34
C VAL A 188 -1.52 2.91 1.91
N VAL A 189 -2.65 2.75 1.22
CA VAL A 189 -2.68 2.36 -0.18
C VAL A 189 -3.21 3.53 -1.00
N MET A 190 -2.53 3.85 -2.07
CA MET A 190 -2.97 4.81 -3.07
C MET A 190 -3.25 4.08 -4.38
N THR A 191 -4.21 4.55 -5.16
CA THR A 191 -4.38 4.14 -6.55
C THR A 191 -4.21 5.35 -7.46
N SER A 192 -3.76 5.10 -8.68
CA SER A 192 -3.82 6.08 -9.75
C SER A 192 -4.12 5.42 -11.08
N ASN A 193 -4.85 6.13 -11.92
CA ASN A 193 -5.05 5.78 -13.32
C ASN A 193 -4.01 6.45 -14.24
N LEU A 194 -3.07 7.23 -13.70
CA LEU A 194 -1.95 7.78 -14.46
C LEU A 194 -1.07 6.67 -15.03
N GLY A 195 -0.56 6.91 -16.25
CA GLY A 195 0.25 5.94 -16.97
C GLY A 195 -0.56 4.83 -17.65
N ALA A 196 -1.89 4.79 -17.50
CA ALA A 196 -2.74 3.77 -18.10
C ALA A 196 -2.75 3.84 -19.64
N ARG A 197 -2.61 5.03 -20.23
CA ARG A 197 -2.58 5.18 -21.70
C ARG A 197 -1.27 4.66 -22.26
N GLU A 198 -0.15 5.04 -21.66
CA GLU A 198 1.19 4.61 -22.02
C GLU A 198 1.35 3.09 -21.80
N MET A 199 0.83 2.56 -20.69
CA MET A 199 0.78 1.11 -20.44
C MET A 199 -0.12 0.39 -21.45
N SER A 200 -1.31 0.93 -21.75
CA SER A 200 -2.21 0.36 -22.74
C SER A 200 -1.59 0.36 -24.14
N GLU A 201 -0.85 1.40 -24.52
CA GLU A 201 -0.14 1.49 -25.81
C GLU A 201 1.03 0.51 -25.89
N LEU A 202 1.75 0.28 -24.78
CA LEU A 202 2.81 -0.73 -24.68
C LEU A 202 2.26 -2.16 -24.74
N ILE A 203 1.12 -2.42 -24.10
CA ILE A 203 0.46 -3.74 -24.09
C ILE A 203 -0.27 -4.00 -25.42
N SER A 204 -0.85 -2.97 -26.04
CA SER A 204 -1.58 -3.05 -27.31
C SER A 204 -0.65 -3.02 -28.53
N GLY A 205 0.53 -3.67 -28.44
CA GLY A 205 1.47 -3.84 -29.54
C GLY A 205 0.71 -4.01 -30.86
N GLY A 206 0.86 -3.00 -31.72
CA GLY A 206 -0.16 -2.61 -32.70
C GLY A 206 -0.81 -3.77 -33.46
N ILE A 207 -2.15 -3.79 -33.48
CA ILE A 207 -2.89 -4.53 -34.49
C ILE A 207 -2.67 -3.80 -35.82
N GLY A 208 -1.63 -4.20 -36.55
CA GLY A 208 -1.28 -3.64 -37.85
C GLY A 208 -0.20 -4.44 -38.55
N PHE A 209 -0.31 -4.57 -39.88
CA PHE A 209 0.67 -5.26 -40.74
C PHE A 209 1.95 -4.42 -40.90
N ALA A 210 2.76 -4.33 -39.86
CA ALA A 210 4.13 -3.81 -39.96
C ALA A 210 5.11 -4.91 -39.51
N PRO A 211 6.23 -5.12 -40.23
CA PRO A 211 7.17 -6.16 -39.88
C PRO A 211 7.75 -5.85 -38.50
N ALA A 212 7.66 -6.83 -37.60
CA ALA A 212 8.16 -6.74 -36.24
C ALA A 212 9.63 -6.33 -36.24
N LYS A 213 9.91 -5.06 -35.91
CA LYS A 213 11.23 -4.72 -35.39
C LYS A 213 11.26 -5.26 -33.98
N GLY A 214 12.09 -6.28 -33.77
CA GLY A 214 12.33 -6.90 -32.48
C GLY A 214 12.76 -5.87 -31.44
N GLY A 215 11.78 -5.29 -30.74
CA GLY A 215 11.95 -4.71 -29.43
C GLY A 215 11.72 -5.83 -28.44
N LYS A 216 12.78 -6.29 -27.76
CA LYS A 216 12.61 -7.06 -26.53
C LYS A 216 11.61 -6.30 -25.66
N ASN A 217 10.54 -6.97 -25.23
CA ASN A 217 9.76 -6.49 -24.09
C ASN A 217 10.77 -6.17 -22.98
N PRO A 218 10.91 -4.92 -22.53
CA PRO A 218 11.50 -4.73 -21.22
C PRO A 218 10.56 -5.45 -20.27
N ASN A 219 11.05 -6.46 -19.56
CA ASN A 219 10.30 -7.03 -18.46
C ASN A 219 9.86 -5.85 -17.57
N ASP A 220 8.60 -5.78 -17.14
CA ASP A 220 8.11 -4.75 -16.21
C ASP A 220 9.00 -4.62 -14.95
N THR A 221 9.76 -5.67 -14.65
CA THR A 221 10.81 -5.72 -13.64
C THR A 221 11.94 -4.70 -13.86
N GLU A 222 12.33 -4.39 -15.10
CA GLU A 222 13.37 -3.39 -15.43
C GLU A 222 12.90 -1.96 -15.22
N VAL A 223 11.63 -1.67 -15.54
CA VAL A 223 11.02 -0.35 -15.31
C VAL A 223 10.91 -0.10 -13.81
N ASP A 224 10.44 -1.09 -13.05
CA ASP A 224 10.38 -1.02 -11.59
C ASP A 224 11.76 -0.92 -10.94
N GLN A 225 12.77 -1.63 -11.45
CA GLN A 225 14.13 -1.51 -10.96
C GLN A 225 14.70 -0.10 -11.18
N LYS A 226 14.39 0.53 -12.32
CA LYS A 226 14.78 1.93 -12.57
C LYS A 226 14.05 2.90 -11.64
N ILE A 227 12.74 2.74 -11.46
CA ILE A 227 11.96 3.60 -10.56
C ILE A 227 12.45 3.42 -9.11
N TYR A 228 12.64 2.19 -8.67
CA TYR A 228 13.14 1.88 -7.32
C TYR A 228 14.55 2.43 -7.10
N ARG A 229 15.45 2.27 -8.08
CA ARG A 229 16.82 2.81 -7.99
C ARG A 229 16.83 4.32 -7.94
N THR A 230 15.99 4.98 -8.74
CA THR A 230 15.88 6.45 -8.74
C THR A 230 15.30 6.95 -7.41
N ALA A 231 14.33 6.24 -6.84
CA ALA A 231 13.75 6.56 -5.53
C ALA A 231 14.74 6.38 -4.37
N VAL A 232 15.63 5.39 -4.45
CA VAL A 232 16.69 5.15 -3.46
C VAL A 232 17.84 6.15 -3.61
N GLU A 233 18.16 6.57 -4.83
CA GLU A 233 19.19 7.59 -5.09
C GLU A 233 18.72 9.02 -4.73
N ALA A 234 17.41 9.24 -4.57
CA ALA A 234 16.80 10.52 -4.21
C ALA A 234 16.46 10.67 -2.71
N ALA A 235 16.72 9.64 -1.89
CA ALA A 235 16.55 9.64 -0.44
C ALA A 235 17.88 9.86 0.29
#